data_AF-E7C3L9-F1
#
_entry.id   AF-E7C3L9-F1
#
_cell.length_a   1.000
_cell.length_b   1.000
_cell.length_c   1.000
_cell.angle_alpha   90.00
_cell.angle_beta   90.00
_cell.angle_gamma   90.00
#
_symmetry.space_group_name_H-M   'P 1'
#
loop_
_entity.id
_entity.type
_entity.pdbx_description
1 polymer ?
#
loop_
_entity_poly.entity_id
_entity_poly.type
_entity_poly.pdbx_seq_one_letter_code
_entity_poly.pdbx_strand_id
1 'polypeptide(L)'
;MTRFLTLALFFAITTSLGCMAHTPIPVEVRHQISTDHQGRTVELRQSCYFGDLYDDNSKWLLSALPFENVHHIVDMDGKPIHPGNQRGIIPAGTKFIIEDIEFPDQMALATRMLMSPRYHTWVYLRPAGTLAKAQESSSVREHFIILLPMDLAGQRDVENHINQLLAPAGRVSAWLQERRPSVRVAIEHKDILPGMTREELIAAMGEPQIWIAEQGQAGLEMVAWYPKGEAWLRRDEVVRVANPRKMTNVKTEQVTQ
;
A
#
# COMPACT_ATOMS: atom_id res chain seq x y z
N MET A 1 48.84 -17.99 43.50
CA MET A 1 47.36 -17.98 43.52
C MET A 1 46.82 -16.79 42.71
N THR A 2 47.15 -16.70 41.42
CA THR A 2 46.92 -15.46 40.62
C THR A 2 46.60 -15.76 39.14
N ARG A 3 46.08 -16.95 38.81
CA ARG A 3 45.79 -17.36 37.42
C ARG A 3 44.33 -17.75 37.14
N PHE A 4 43.45 -17.72 38.13
CA PHE A 4 42.05 -18.12 37.96
C PHE A 4 41.06 -16.96 37.86
N LEU A 5 41.50 -15.70 38.01
CA LEU A 5 40.58 -14.55 38.03
C LEU A 5 40.37 -13.88 36.66
N THR A 6 41.22 -14.17 35.67
CA THR A 6 41.18 -13.48 34.36
C THR A 6 40.28 -14.15 33.32
N LEU A 7 39.76 -15.36 33.59
CA LEU A 7 38.93 -16.08 32.63
C LEU A 7 37.42 -15.78 32.75
N ALA A 8 36.98 -15.23 33.89
CA ALA A 8 35.57 -14.91 34.12
C ALA A 8 35.13 -13.58 33.47
N LEU A 9 36.07 -12.69 33.12
CA LEU A 9 35.75 -11.39 32.55
C LEU A 9 35.59 -11.41 31.02
N PHE A 10 36.05 -12.47 30.34
CA PHE A 10 35.89 -12.61 28.88
C PHE A 10 34.58 -13.28 28.46
N PHE A 11 33.84 -13.91 29.37
CA PHE A 11 32.58 -14.58 29.06
C PHE A 11 31.33 -13.67 29.21
N ALA A 12 31.50 -12.45 29.72
CA ALA A 12 30.40 -11.51 29.97
C ALA A 12 30.18 -10.47 28.85
N ILE A 13 31.00 -10.47 27.80
CA ILE A 13 30.96 -9.43 26.74
C ILE A 13 30.32 -9.94 25.42
N THR A 14 29.98 -11.23 25.31
CA THR A 14 29.52 -11.83 24.04
C THR A 14 28.00 -11.98 23.88
N THR A 15 27.16 -11.57 24.84
CA THR A 15 25.70 -11.74 24.74
C THR A 15 24.92 -10.48 24.32
N SER A 16 25.59 -9.37 24.00
CA SER A 16 24.93 -8.18 23.45
C SER A 16 25.05 -8.08 21.92
N LEU A 17 24.98 -9.22 21.21
CA LEU A 17 24.61 -9.20 19.79
C LEU A 17 23.10 -8.98 19.73
N GLY A 18 22.69 -7.73 19.94
CA GLY A 18 21.33 -7.31 19.68
C GLY A 18 21.03 -7.58 18.21
N CYS A 19 20.17 -8.57 17.96
CA CYS A 19 19.60 -8.80 16.65
C CYS A 19 18.92 -7.50 16.21
N MET A 20 19.57 -6.73 15.34
CA MET A 20 18.96 -5.54 14.75
C MET A 20 17.71 -5.99 14.01
N ALA A 21 16.54 -5.58 14.52
CA ALA A 21 15.31 -5.66 13.76
C ALA A 21 15.42 -4.70 12.57
N HIS A 22 14.88 -5.11 11.42
CA HIS A 22 14.86 -4.26 10.22
C HIS A 22 13.75 -3.19 10.28
N THR A 23 13.00 -3.14 11.37
CA THR A 23 12.03 -2.10 11.70
C THR A 23 12.42 -1.47 13.05
N PRO A 24 12.34 -0.13 13.18
CA PRO A 24 12.65 0.55 14.44
C PRO A 24 11.56 0.35 15.52
N ILE A 25 10.45 -0.31 15.20
CA ILE A 25 9.31 -0.50 16.10
C ILE A 25 9.61 -1.64 17.11
N PRO A 26 9.51 -1.40 18.43
CA PRO A 26 9.70 -2.43 19.45
C PRO A 26 8.80 -3.65 19.27
N VAL A 27 9.27 -4.84 19.64
CA VAL A 27 8.54 -6.12 19.47
C VAL A 27 7.16 -6.07 20.12
N GLU A 28 7.07 -5.51 21.33
CA GLU A 28 5.85 -5.42 22.11
C GLU A 28 4.80 -4.55 21.39
N VAL A 29 5.25 -3.44 20.80
CA VAL A 29 4.40 -2.54 20.00
C VAL A 29 3.93 -3.25 18.73
N ARG A 30 4.81 -4.01 18.07
CA ARG A 30 4.45 -4.80 16.87
C ARG A 30 3.38 -5.85 17.17
N HIS A 31 3.54 -6.58 18.28
CA HIS A 31 2.55 -7.55 18.72
C HIS A 31 1.21 -6.89 19.06
N GLN A 32 1.24 -5.73 19.74
CA GLN A 32 0.03 -4.96 20.03
C GLN A 32 -0.69 -4.55 18.74
N ILE A 33 0.05 -4.03 17.75
CA ILE A 33 -0.52 -3.67 16.44
C ILE A 33 -1.16 -4.87 15.77
N SER A 34 -0.46 -6.01 15.66
CA SER A 34 -1.06 -7.22 15.05
C SER A 34 -2.34 -7.63 15.79
N THR A 35 -2.31 -7.67 17.13
CA THR A 35 -3.48 -8.03 17.96
C THR A 35 -4.64 -7.06 17.81
N ASP A 36 -4.38 -5.75 17.75
CA ASP A 36 -5.40 -4.71 17.60
C ASP A 36 -6.10 -4.78 16.24
N HIS A 37 -5.44 -5.35 15.22
CA HIS A 37 -5.98 -5.42 13.87
C HIS A 37 -6.56 -6.77 13.48
N GLN A 38 -6.07 -7.86 14.07
CA GLN A 38 -6.45 -9.21 13.73
C GLN A 38 -7.96 -9.43 13.86
N GLY A 39 -8.56 -10.02 12.83
CA GLY A 39 -9.99 -10.31 12.74
C GLY A 39 -10.87 -9.12 12.38
N ARG A 40 -10.32 -7.89 12.26
CA ARG A 40 -11.11 -6.72 11.86
C ARG A 40 -11.59 -6.87 10.43
N THR A 41 -12.90 -6.67 10.24
CA THR A 41 -13.47 -6.52 8.90
C THR A 41 -13.31 -5.08 8.44
N VAL A 42 -12.76 -4.90 7.25
CA VAL A 42 -12.43 -3.62 6.63
C VAL A 42 -12.93 -3.59 5.18
N GLU A 43 -12.99 -2.39 4.60
CA GLU A 43 -13.28 -2.16 3.19
C GLU A 43 -12.12 -1.42 2.53
N LEU A 44 -11.83 -1.74 1.26
CA LEU A 44 -10.92 -0.92 0.45
C LEU A 44 -11.49 0.49 0.28
N ARG A 45 -10.70 1.52 0.56
CA ARG A 45 -11.06 2.93 0.31
C ARG A 45 -11.04 3.31 -1.16
N GLN A 46 -10.22 2.61 -1.92
CA GLN A 46 -10.00 2.87 -3.33
C GLN A 46 -9.88 1.55 -4.08
N SER A 47 -10.16 1.59 -5.38
CA SER A 47 -9.98 0.43 -6.24
C SER A 47 -8.49 0.11 -6.40
N CYS A 48 -8.13 -1.16 -6.31
CA CYS A 48 -6.74 -1.62 -6.33
C CYS A 48 -6.52 -2.63 -7.46
N TYR A 49 -5.36 -2.59 -8.09
CA TYR A 49 -4.90 -3.69 -8.93
C TYR A 49 -4.51 -4.89 -8.07
N PHE A 50 -4.71 -6.10 -8.60
CA PHE A 50 -4.21 -7.32 -7.99
C PHE A 50 -3.51 -8.24 -8.99
N GLY A 51 -2.55 -9.02 -8.49
CA GLY A 51 -1.68 -9.89 -9.29
C GLY A 51 -0.65 -10.59 -8.43
N ASP A 52 0.33 -11.25 -9.04
CA ASP A 52 1.30 -12.07 -8.29
C ASP A 52 2.18 -11.20 -7.39
N LEU A 53 2.45 -11.68 -6.15
CA LEU A 53 3.38 -11.02 -5.24
C LEU A 53 4.82 -11.36 -5.65
N TYR A 54 5.29 -10.74 -6.74
CA TYR A 54 6.60 -11.05 -7.32
C TYR A 54 6.71 -12.56 -7.62
N ASP A 55 7.78 -13.21 -7.13
CA ASP A 55 7.98 -14.65 -7.28
C ASP A 55 7.19 -15.49 -6.26
N ASP A 56 6.53 -14.85 -5.27
CA ASP A 56 5.61 -15.53 -4.35
C ASP A 56 4.22 -15.68 -4.97
N ASN A 57 4.03 -16.82 -5.64
CA ASN A 57 2.77 -17.20 -6.26
C ASN A 57 1.76 -17.82 -5.28
N SER A 58 2.04 -17.87 -3.98
CA SER A 58 1.07 -18.31 -2.95
C SER A 58 0.16 -17.16 -2.49
N LYS A 59 0.51 -15.92 -2.84
CA LYS A 59 -0.18 -14.70 -2.39
C LYS A 59 -0.49 -13.77 -3.56
N TRP A 60 -1.49 -12.92 -3.36
CA TRP A 60 -1.82 -11.83 -4.27
C TRP A 60 -1.25 -10.52 -3.72
N LEU A 61 -0.60 -9.71 -4.54
CA LEU A 61 -0.30 -8.32 -4.19
C LEU A 61 -1.54 -7.45 -4.47
N LEU A 62 -1.90 -6.57 -3.53
CA LEU A 62 -2.82 -5.46 -3.76
C LEU A 62 -2.05 -4.15 -3.86
N SER A 63 -2.30 -3.39 -4.93
CA SER A 63 -1.66 -2.09 -5.13
C SER A 63 -2.64 -1.06 -5.67
N ALA A 64 -2.56 0.16 -5.17
CA ALA A 64 -3.25 1.32 -5.74
C ALA A 64 -2.81 1.61 -7.18
N LEU A 65 -1.52 1.37 -7.45
CA LEU A 65 -0.85 1.72 -8.70
C LEU A 65 -0.75 0.51 -9.65
N PRO A 66 -0.75 0.74 -10.97
CA PRO A 66 -0.46 -0.32 -11.94
C PRO A 66 0.89 -0.98 -11.66
N PHE A 67 1.01 -2.29 -11.88
CA PHE A 67 2.21 -3.05 -11.48
C PHE A 67 3.50 -2.55 -12.13
N GLU A 68 3.44 -2.03 -13.36
CA GLU A 68 4.56 -1.38 -14.06
C GLU A 68 5.14 -0.14 -13.34
N ASN A 69 4.36 0.46 -12.42
CA ASN A 69 4.78 1.61 -11.62
C ASN A 69 5.10 1.25 -10.17
N VAL A 70 4.93 -0.03 -9.79
CA VAL A 70 5.18 -0.54 -8.46
C VAL A 70 6.58 -1.12 -8.41
N HIS A 71 7.39 -0.69 -7.45
CA HIS A 71 8.76 -1.17 -7.28
C HIS A 71 9.15 -1.17 -5.80
N HIS A 72 9.17 -2.35 -5.19
CA HIS A 72 9.59 -2.54 -3.79
C HIS A 72 10.96 -3.23 -3.68
N ILE A 73 11.49 -3.71 -4.81
CA ILE A 73 12.73 -4.46 -4.90
C ILE A 73 13.54 -3.87 -6.05
N VAL A 74 14.86 -3.85 -5.87
CA VAL A 74 15.83 -3.53 -6.92
C VAL A 74 16.75 -4.72 -7.13
N ASP A 75 17.21 -4.92 -8.36
CA ASP A 75 18.22 -5.93 -8.68
C ASP A 75 19.64 -5.47 -8.27
N MET A 76 20.65 -6.30 -8.55
CA MET A 76 22.06 -6.01 -8.24
C MET A 76 22.63 -4.83 -9.04
N ASP A 77 22.00 -4.48 -10.17
CA ASP A 77 22.34 -3.31 -10.99
C ASP A 77 21.58 -2.05 -10.52
N GLY A 78 20.76 -2.17 -9.47
CA GLY A 78 19.90 -1.10 -8.96
C GLY A 78 18.64 -0.85 -9.80
N LYS A 79 18.30 -1.73 -10.75
CA LYS A 79 17.08 -1.59 -11.57
C LYS A 79 15.85 -2.05 -10.78
N PRO A 80 14.74 -1.31 -10.87
CA PRO A 80 13.48 -1.73 -10.28
C PRO A 80 13.02 -3.11 -10.79
N ILE A 81 12.59 -3.97 -9.87
CA ILE A 81 11.86 -5.19 -10.19
C ILE A 81 10.37 -4.92 -9.93
N HIS A 82 9.56 -5.21 -10.94
CA HIS A 82 8.12 -5.04 -10.90
C HIS A 82 7.42 -6.36 -10.56
N PRO A 83 6.30 -6.32 -9.80
CA PRO A 83 5.47 -7.50 -9.63
C PRO A 83 4.87 -7.93 -10.99
N GLY A 84 4.73 -9.24 -11.18
CA GLY A 84 4.25 -9.83 -12.43
C GLY A 84 2.73 -10.10 -12.45
N ASN A 85 2.23 -10.49 -13.61
CA ASN A 85 0.91 -11.10 -13.79
C ASN A 85 -0.27 -10.32 -13.15
N GLN A 86 -0.35 -9.01 -13.40
CA GLN A 86 -1.52 -8.23 -13.02
C GLN A 86 -2.79 -8.87 -13.63
N ARG A 87 -3.73 -9.30 -12.77
CA ARG A 87 -4.92 -10.07 -13.17
C ARG A 87 -6.14 -9.19 -13.39
N GLY A 88 -6.26 -8.12 -12.61
CA GLY A 88 -7.45 -7.28 -12.66
C GLY A 88 -7.48 -6.22 -11.58
N ILE A 89 -8.69 -5.77 -11.28
CA ILE A 89 -8.99 -4.71 -10.33
C ILE A 89 -9.94 -5.28 -9.27
N ILE A 90 -9.69 -4.92 -8.02
CA ILE A 90 -10.62 -5.11 -6.91
C ILE A 90 -11.22 -3.74 -6.58
N PRO A 91 -12.54 -3.58 -6.66
CA PRO A 91 -13.17 -2.28 -6.51
C PRO A 91 -13.14 -1.77 -5.06
N ALA A 92 -13.16 -0.44 -4.92
CA ALA A 92 -13.42 0.22 -3.65
C ALA A 92 -14.71 -0.33 -2.99
N GLY A 93 -14.74 -0.39 -1.66
CA GLY A 93 -15.83 -1.00 -0.90
C GLY A 93 -15.75 -2.52 -0.78
N THR A 94 -14.82 -3.19 -1.47
CA THR A 94 -14.62 -4.64 -1.29
C THR A 94 -14.17 -4.93 0.14
N LYS A 95 -14.83 -5.92 0.75
CA LYS A 95 -14.59 -6.32 2.14
C LYS A 95 -13.45 -7.32 2.26
N PHE A 96 -12.60 -7.07 3.25
CA PHE A 96 -11.53 -7.96 3.67
C PHE A 96 -11.56 -8.15 5.19
N ILE A 97 -10.92 -9.21 5.65
CA ILE A 97 -10.57 -9.42 7.06
C ILE A 97 -9.07 -9.29 7.16
N ILE A 98 -8.58 -8.43 8.07
CA ILE A 98 -7.16 -8.39 8.40
C ILE A 98 -6.85 -9.63 9.24
N GLU A 99 -5.98 -10.50 8.75
CA GLU A 99 -5.62 -11.74 9.46
C GLU A 99 -4.36 -11.57 10.28
N ASP A 100 -3.39 -10.81 9.77
CA ASP A 100 -2.16 -10.48 10.47
C ASP A 100 -1.50 -9.23 9.89
N ILE A 101 -0.62 -8.61 10.67
CA ILE A 101 0.32 -7.57 10.26
C ILE A 101 1.73 -8.07 10.60
N GLU A 102 2.43 -8.61 9.59
CA GLU A 102 3.74 -9.23 9.75
C GLU A 102 4.85 -8.21 9.48
N PHE A 103 5.55 -7.85 10.54
CA PHE A 103 6.72 -6.98 10.47
C PHE A 103 7.98 -7.77 10.05
N PRO A 104 8.94 -7.13 9.37
CA PRO A 104 10.17 -7.79 8.92
C PRO A 104 11.10 -8.09 10.11
N ASP A 105 10.92 -9.24 10.74
CA ASP A 105 11.88 -9.83 11.68
C ASP A 105 12.71 -10.96 11.04
N GLN A 106 13.64 -11.53 11.80
CA GLN A 106 14.53 -12.58 11.29
C GLN A 106 13.77 -13.82 10.79
N MET A 107 12.65 -14.17 11.42
CA MET A 107 11.84 -15.31 11.02
C MET A 107 11.07 -15.01 9.73
N ALA A 108 10.44 -13.84 9.65
CA ALA A 108 9.76 -13.37 8.45
C ALA A 108 10.73 -13.28 7.26
N LEU A 109 11.94 -12.74 7.47
CA LEU A 109 12.97 -12.67 6.43
C LEU A 109 13.48 -14.03 5.96
N ALA A 110 13.55 -15.01 6.87
CA ALA A 110 14.02 -16.37 6.58
C ALA A 110 12.96 -17.22 5.87
N THR A 111 11.68 -16.96 6.12
CA THR A 111 10.56 -17.76 5.57
C THR A 111 9.97 -17.18 4.29
N ARG A 112 10.05 -15.86 4.09
CA ARG A 112 9.59 -15.20 2.85
C ARG A 112 10.48 -15.57 1.66
N MET A 113 9.88 -15.68 0.48
CA MET A 113 10.62 -15.94 -0.76
C MET A 113 11.65 -14.86 -1.05
N LEU A 114 12.82 -15.25 -1.57
CA LEU A 114 13.98 -14.37 -1.72
C LEU A 114 13.67 -13.08 -2.49
N MET A 115 12.92 -13.23 -3.60
CA MET A 115 12.54 -12.16 -4.53
C MET A 115 11.18 -11.54 -4.18
N SER A 116 10.78 -11.59 -2.91
CA SER A 116 9.63 -10.85 -2.40
C SER A 116 10.08 -9.58 -1.65
N PRO A 117 9.18 -8.60 -1.39
CA PRO A 117 9.49 -7.38 -0.63
C PRO A 117 9.71 -7.66 0.87
N ARG A 118 10.77 -8.40 1.18
CA ARG A 118 11.01 -8.99 2.50
C ARG A 118 11.21 -7.98 3.62
N TYR A 119 11.68 -6.78 3.30
CA TYR A 119 11.90 -5.70 4.28
C TYR A 119 10.67 -4.81 4.50
N HIS A 120 9.56 -5.06 3.82
CA HIS A 120 8.31 -4.35 4.03
C HIS A 120 7.48 -5.02 5.12
N THR A 121 6.64 -4.25 5.79
CA THR A 121 5.58 -4.82 6.65
C THR A 121 4.44 -5.31 5.77
N TRP A 122 3.99 -6.55 5.97
CA TRP A 122 2.95 -7.16 5.16
C TRP A 122 1.64 -7.18 5.93
N VAL A 123 0.58 -6.62 5.36
CA VAL A 123 -0.78 -6.75 5.89
C VAL A 123 -1.47 -7.88 5.15
N TYR A 124 -1.77 -8.97 5.86
CA TYR A 124 -2.43 -10.14 5.33
C TYR A 124 -3.93 -9.93 5.35
N LEU A 125 -4.54 -10.01 4.17
CA LEU A 125 -5.96 -9.81 3.96
C LEU A 125 -6.59 -11.06 3.37
N ARG A 126 -7.63 -11.57 4.03
CA ARG A 126 -8.50 -12.59 3.45
C ARG A 126 -9.76 -11.92 2.90
N PRO A 127 -10.20 -12.26 1.67
CA PRO A 127 -11.45 -11.70 1.15
C PRO A 127 -12.64 -12.12 2.02
N ALA A 128 -13.65 -11.26 2.07
CA ALA A 128 -14.92 -11.53 2.71
C ALA A 128 -16.09 -11.37 1.72
N GLY A 129 -17.25 -11.94 2.04
CA GLY A 129 -18.47 -11.81 1.23
C GLY A 129 -18.36 -12.49 -0.15
N THR A 130 -18.75 -11.79 -1.21
CA THR A 130 -18.80 -12.36 -2.57
C THR A 130 -17.44 -12.80 -3.09
N LEU A 131 -16.38 -12.03 -2.80
CA LEU A 131 -15.03 -12.36 -3.24
C LEU A 131 -14.50 -13.64 -2.58
N ALA A 132 -14.87 -13.89 -1.32
CA ALA A 132 -14.51 -15.13 -0.62
C ALA A 132 -15.07 -16.36 -1.34
N LYS A 133 -16.35 -16.31 -1.75
CA LYS A 133 -17.01 -17.40 -2.51
C LYS A 133 -16.33 -17.67 -3.85
N ALA A 134 -15.86 -16.62 -4.53
CA ALA A 134 -15.12 -16.76 -5.77
C ALA A 134 -13.74 -17.40 -5.55
N GLN A 135 -13.09 -17.10 -4.43
CA GLN A 135 -11.77 -17.65 -4.07
C GLN A 135 -11.83 -19.11 -3.60
N GLU A 136 -12.90 -19.54 -2.91
CA GLU A 136 -13.08 -20.94 -2.49
C GLU A 136 -13.01 -21.94 -3.67
N SER A 137 -13.33 -21.48 -4.88
CA SER A 137 -13.23 -22.28 -6.11
C SER A 137 -11.81 -22.40 -6.68
N SER A 138 -10.84 -21.64 -6.15
CA SER A 138 -9.47 -21.50 -6.67
C SER A 138 -8.45 -21.74 -5.54
N SER A 139 -8.24 -23.00 -5.20
CA SER A 139 -7.59 -23.50 -3.97
C SER A 139 -6.09 -23.25 -3.82
N VAL A 140 -5.49 -22.28 -4.50
CA VAL A 140 -4.02 -22.12 -4.56
C VAL A 140 -3.51 -20.89 -3.78
N ARG A 141 -4.35 -19.87 -3.56
CA ARG A 141 -3.91 -18.62 -2.95
C ARG A 141 -4.90 -18.14 -1.91
N GLU A 142 -4.42 -18.00 -0.69
CA GLU A 142 -5.26 -17.75 0.48
C GLU A 142 -5.34 -16.26 0.82
N HIS A 143 -4.28 -15.50 0.55
CA HIS A 143 -4.12 -14.14 1.06
C HIS A 143 -3.84 -13.11 -0.03
N PHE A 144 -4.40 -11.92 0.18
CA PHE A 144 -3.97 -10.68 -0.45
C PHE A 144 -3.03 -9.92 0.49
N ILE A 145 -2.00 -9.31 -0.06
CA ILE A 145 -0.96 -8.60 0.68
C ILE A 145 -0.98 -7.13 0.28
N ILE A 146 -1.10 -6.26 1.28
CA ILE A 146 -0.72 -4.86 1.17
C ILE A 146 0.67 -4.71 1.78
N LEU A 147 1.53 -3.98 1.08
CA LEU A 147 2.87 -3.66 1.55
C LEU A 147 2.87 -2.26 2.15
N LEU A 148 3.29 -2.15 3.42
CA LEU A 148 3.51 -0.85 4.04
C LEU A 148 4.98 -0.41 3.84
N PRO A 149 5.26 0.90 3.87
CA PRO A 149 6.62 1.42 3.73
C PRO A 149 7.62 0.83 4.75
N MET A 150 8.91 0.90 4.42
CA MET A 150 9.98 0.37 5.28
C MET A 150 10.36 1.31 6.44
N ASP A 151 10.02 2.59 6.32
CA ASP A 151 10.41 3.68 7.23
C ASP A 151 9.38 3.99 8.32
N LEU A 152 8.53 3.00 8.67
CA LEU A 152 7.56 3.11 9.74
C LEU A 152 8.25 3.32 11.09
N ALA A 153 8.02 4.46 11.74
CA ALA A 153 8.68 4.80 13.01
C ALA A 153 7.88 4.34 14.25
N GLY A 154 6.58 4.10 14.11
CA GLY A 154 5.74 3.63 15.22
C GLY A 154 4.31 3.26 14.84
N GLN A 155 3.51 2.94 15.86
CA GLN A 155 2.11 2.52 15.69
C GLN A 155 1.28 3.52 14.88
N ARG A 156 1.42 4.83 15.15
CA ARG A 156 0.69 5.87 14.43
C ARG A 156 0.96 5.83 12.92
N ASP A 157 2.19 5.55 12.50
CA ASP A 157 2.53 5.48 11.07
C ASP A 157 1.90 4.26 10.42
N VAL A 158 1.90 3.12 11.12
CA VAL A 158 1.22 1.90 10.66
C VAL A 158 -0.28 2.16 10.50
N GLU A 159 -0.92 2.76 11.51
CA GLU A 159 -2.34 3.14 11.44
C GLU A 159 -2.62 4.08 10.27
N ASN A 160 -1.78 5.09 10.05
CA ASN A 160 -1.98 6.05 8.97
C ASN A 160 -1.96 5.36 7.60
N HIS A 161 -0.98 4.48 7.35
CA HIS A 161 -0.88 3.77 6.07
C HIS A 161 -2.01 2.74 5.89
N ILE A 162 -2.40 2.03 6.95
CA ILE A 162 -3.58 1.16 6.91
C ILE A 162 -4.83 1.99 6.59
N ASN A 163 -5.02 3.13 7.26
CA ASN A 163 -6.18 3.98 7.07
C ASN A 163 -6.20 4.74 5.74
N GLN A 164 -5.10 4.82 5.00
CA GLN A 164 -5.09 5.33 3.63
C GLN A 164 -5.76 4.35 2.66
N LEU A 165 -5.56 3.05 2.85
CA LEU A 165 -6.05 2.02 1.93
C LEU A 165 -7.32 1.33 2.42
N LEU A 166 -7.50 1.24 3.73
CA LEU A 166 -8.55 0.48 4.39
C LEU A 166 -9.44 1.40 5.24
N ALA A 167 -10.72 1.11 5.24
CA ALA A 167 -11.74 1.78 6.04
C ALA A 167 -12.50 0.76 6.90
N PRO A 168 -13.17 1.21 7.98
CA PRO A 168 -14.13 0.37 8.69
C PRO A 168 -15.19 -0.18 7.74
N ALA A 169 -15.59 -1.44 7.96
CA ALA A 169 -16.60 -2.09 7.14
C ALA A 169 -17.91 -1.28 7.07
N GLY A 170 -18.54 -1.27 5.89
CA GLY A 170 -19.76 -0.54 5.59
C GLY A 170 -19.58 0.93 5.25
N ARG A 171 -18.46 1.57 5.63
CA ARG A 171 -18.27 3.02 5.42
C ARG A 171 -18.15 3.37 3.94
N VAL A 172 -17.31 2.65 3.19
CA VAL A 172 -17.06 2.94 1.78
C VAL A 172 -18.26 2.49 0.96
N SER A 173 -18.82 1.32 1.29
CA SER A 173 -20.05 0.81 0.65
C SER A 173 -21.22 1.81 0.77
N ALA A 174 -21.45 2.39 1.96
CA ALA A 174 -22.51 3.38 2.16
C ALA A 174 -22.24 4.66 1.37
N TRP A 175 -21.00 5.17 1.42
CA TRP A 175 -20.60 6.35 0.65
C TRP A 175 -20.75 6.14 -0.87
N LEU A 176 -20.43 4.95 -1.39
CA LEU A 176 -20.60 4.59 -2.79
C LEU A 176 -22.07 4.55 -3.22
N GLN A 177 -22.99 4.13 -2.34
CA GLN A 177 -24.42 4.06 -2.67
C GLN A 177 -25.04 5.42 -2.97
N GLU A 178 -24.49 6.49 -2.38
CA GLU A 178 -24.91 7.87 -2.60
C GLU A 178 -24.33 8.47 -3.90
N ARG A 179 -23.36 7.80 -4.55
CA ARG A 179 -22.76 8.29 -5.79
C ARG A 179 -23.62 7.96 -7.01
N ARG A 180 -23.50 8.79 -8.03
CA ARG A 180 -24.16 8.59 -9.33
C ARG A 180 -23.70 7.26 -9.95
N PRO A 181 -24.57 6.53 -10.68
CA PRO A 181 -24.22 5.24 -11.27
C PRO A 181 -22.96 5.28 -12.14
N SER A 182 -22.78 6.31 -12.97
CA SER A 182 -21.60 6.47 -13.82
C SER A 182 -20.29 6.62 -13.03
N VAL A 183 -20.33 7.36 -11.92
CA VAL A 183 -19.17 7.52 -11.03
C VAL A 183 -18.82 6.20 -10.36
N ARG A 184 -19.80 5.43 -9.91
CA ARG A 184 -19.55 4.11 -9.29
C ARG A 184 -18.86 3.16 -10.25
N VAL A 185 -19.32 3.11 -11.51
CA VAL A 185 -18.69 2.29 -12.56
C VAL A 185 -17.26 2.75 -12.81
N ALA A 186 -17.02 4.06 -12.90
CA ALA A 186 -15.67 4.58 -13.10
C ALA A 186 -14.75 4.29 -11.90
N ILE A 187 -15.24 4.37 -10.65
CA ILE A 187 -14.49 3.94 -9.47
C ILE A 187 -14.15 2.45 -9.57
N GLU A 188 -15.13 1.60 -9.87
CA GLU A 188 -14.95 0.15 -10.00
C GLU A 188 -13.87 -0.24 -11.02
N HIS A 189 -13.77 0.51 -12.13
CA HIS A 189 -12.85 0.21 -13.23
C HIS A 189 -11.54 1.03 -13.20
N LYS A 190 -11.32 1.84 -12.17
CA LYS A 190 -10.18 2.78 -12.08
C LYS A 190 -10.11 3.74 -13.29
N ASP A 191 -11.24 4.35 -13.62
CA ASP A 191 -11.36 5.36 -14.66
C ASP A 191 -11.52 6.77 -14.07
N ILE A 192 -11.04 7.76 -14.81
CA ILE A 192 -11.21 9.18 -14.46
C ILE A 192 -12.37 9.74 -15.30
N LEU A 193 -13.40 10.25 -14.63
CA LEU A 193 -14.59 10.80 -15.28
C LEU A 193 -14.74 12.30 -14.97
N PRO A 194 -15.02 13.17 -15.96
CA PRO A 194 -15.41 14.55 -15.70
C PRO A 194 -16.64 14.64 -14.78
N GLY A 195 -16.59 15.58 -13.85
CA GLY A 195 -17.57 15.79 -12.79
C GLY A 195 -17.39 14.90 -11.57
N MET A 196 -16.33 14.08 -11.50
CA MET A 196 -15.93 13.44 -10.24
C MET A 196 -15.42 14.48 -9.26
N THR A 197 -15.79 14.36 -7.99
CA THR A 197 -15.12 15.08 -6.90
C THR A 197 -13.71 14.56 -6.67
N ARG A 198 -12.87 15.28 -5.91
CA ARG A 198 -11.55 14.78 -5.48
C ARG A 198 -11.65 13.44 -4.75
N GLU A 199 -12.62 13.29 -3.85
CA GLU A 199 -12.80 12.05 -3.10
C GLU A 199 -13.17 10.88 -4.03
N GLU A 200 -14.05 11.12 -5.01
CA GLU A 200 -14.41 10.13 -6.04
C GLU A 200 -13.21 9.76 -6.94
N LEU A 201 -12.38 10.74 -7.29
CA LEU A 201 -11.15 10.53 -8.05
C LEU A 201 -10.14 9.67 -7.26
N ILE A 202 -9.96 9.96 -5.97
CA ILE A 202 -9.05 9.18 -5.10
C ILE A 202 -9.62 7.77 -4.90
N ALA A 203 -10.93 7.60 -4.71
CA ALA A 203 -11.53 6.28 -4.63
C ALA A 203 -11.34 5.45 -5.93
N ALA A 204 -11.37 6.11 -7.09
CA ALA A 204 -11.10 5.44 -8.37
C ALA A 204 -9.60 5.12 -8.56
N MET A 205 -8.74 6.12 -8.43
CA MET A 205 -7.35 6.03 -8.88
C MET A 205 -6.35 5.77 -7.77
N GLY A 206 -6.70 6.13 -6.55
CA GLY A 206 -5.80 6.31 -5.41
C GLY A 206 -5.24 7.72 -5.32
N GLU A 207 -4.38 7.96 -4.34
CA GLU A 207 -3.64 9.21 -4.24
C GLU A 207 -2.78 9.44 -5.50
N PRO A 208 -2.82 10.62 -6.12
CA PRO A 208 -1.94 10.93 -7.23
C PRO A 208 -0.50 11.02 -6.74
N GLN A 209 0.45 10.84 -7.66
CA GLN A 209 1.85 10.98 -7.30
C GLN A 209 2.18 12.42 -6.91
N ILE A 210 1.54 13.39 -7.58
CA ILE A 210 1.75 14.81 -7.33
C ILE A 210 0.43 15.56 -7.50
N TRP A 211 0.20 16.52 -6.60
CA TRP A 211 -0.79 17.59 -6.76
C TRP A 211 -0.10 18.87 -7.20
N ILE A 212 -0.55 19.48 -8.30
CA ILE A 212 0.07 20.68 -8.88
C ILE A 212 -1.00 21.78 -8.97
N ALA A 213 -0.70 22.97 -8.47
CA ALA A 213 -1.58 24.12 -8.64
C ALA A 213 -1.15 24.90 -9.89
N GLU A 214 -2.07 25.10 -10.84
CA GLU A 214 -1.79 25.79 -12.10
C GLU A 214 -2.83 26.87 -12.40
N GLN A 215 -2.37 27.99 -12.96
CA GLN A 215 -3.25 29.05 -13.44
C GLN A 215 -3.79 28.68 -14.82
N GLY A 216 -5.02 28.17 -14.87
CA GLY A 216 -5.74 27.91 -16.11
C GLY A 216 -6.44 29.16 -16.66
N GLN A 217 -6.99 29.03 -17.87
CA GLN A 217 -7.77 30.11 -18.52
C GLN A 217 -9.00 30.54 -17.71
N ALA A 218 -9.52 29.65 -16.86
CA ALA A 218 -10.71 29.88 -16.04
C ALA A 218 -10.37 30.07 -14.55
N GLY A 219 -9.11 30.38 -14.22
CA GLY A 219 -8.60 30.58 -12.86
C GLY A 219 -7.71 29.44 -12.38
N LEU A 220 -7.49 29.39 -11.07
CA LEU A 220 -6.63 28.39 -10.44
C LEU A 220 -7.27 26.99 -10.52
N GLU A 221 -6.52 26.04 -11.04
CA GLU A 221 -6.89 24.63 -11.19
C GLU A 221 -5.87 23.76 -10.45
N MET A 222 -6.34 22.65 -9.88
CA MET A 222 -5.48 21.64 -9.27
C MET A 222 -5.34 20.47 -10.23
N VAL A 223 -4.12 20.04 -10.53
CA VAL A 223 -3.85 18.90 -11.39
C VAL A 223 -3.43 17.72 -10.52
N ALA A 224 -4.21 16.65 -10.56
CA ALA A 224 -3.84 15.35 -10.01
C ALA A 224 -3.08 14.57 -11.08
N TRP A 225 -1.80 14.31 -10.85
CA TRP A 225 -0.97 13.58 -11.80
C TRP A 225 -0.93 12.08 -11.47
N TYR A 226 -1.33 11.26 -12.45
CA TYR A 226 -1.20 9.80 -12.41
C TYR A 226 -0.34 9.32 -13.59
N PRO A 227 0.34 8.17 -13.48
CA PRO A 227 1.15 7.63 -14.58
C PRO A 227 0.41 7.43 -15.91
N LYS A 228 -0.92 7.24 -15.86
CA LYS A 228 -1.77 7.00 -17.03
C LYS A 228 -2.61 8.21 -17.46
N GLY A 229 -2.59 9.30 -16.71
CA GLY A 229 -3.46 10.44 -16.99
C GLY A 229 -3.36 11.56 -15.97
N GLU A 230 -3.81 12.73 -16.37
CA GLU A 230 -3.96 13.89 -15.50
C GLU A 230 -5.44 14.22 -15.35
N ALA A 231 -5.87 14.41 -14.11
CA ALA A 231 -7.18 14.98 -13.82
C ALA A 231 -7.00 16.44 -13.42
N TRP A 232 -7.71 17.33 -14.09
CA TRP A 232 -7.73 18.76 -13.79
C TRP A 232 -8.98 19.07 -12.99
N LEU A 233 -8.79 19.59 -11.80
CA LEU A 233 -9.85 19.88 -10.84
C LEU A 233 -10.06 21.38 -10.72
N ARG A 234 -11.32 21.79 -10.68
CA ARG A 234 -11.74 23.16 -10.35
C ARG A 234 -12.82 23.07 -9.29
N ARG A 235 -12.66 23.80 -8.19
CA ARG A 235 -13.58 23.72 -7.02
C ARG A 235 -13.82 22.28 -6.56
N ASP A 236 -12.75 21.50 -6.55
CA ASP A 236 -12.74 20.10 -6.12
C ASP A 236 -13.44 19.09 -7.05
N GLU A 237 -13.82 19.50 -8.26
CA GLU A 237 -14.41 18.62 -9.28
C GLU A 237 -13.53 18.52 -10.53
N VAL A 238 -13.41 17.32 -11.09
CA VAL A 238 -12.69 17.03 -12.34
C VAL A 238 -13.40 17.72 -13.51
N VAL A 239 -12.79 18.75 -14.07
CA VAL A 239 -13.33 19.47 -15.25
C VAL A 239 -12.75 18.95 -16.56
N ARG A 240 -11.56 18.32 -16.51
CA ARG A 240 -10.85 17.85 -17.70
C ARG A 240 -9.95 16.66 -17.36
N VAL A 241 -9.85 15.73 -18.30
CA VAL A 241 -8.89 14.61 -18.26
C VAL A 241 -7.96 14.75 -19.45
N ALA A 242 -6.66 14.56 -19.22
CA ALA A 242 -5.63 14.64 -20.26
C ALA A 242 -4.65 13.48 -20.15
N ASN A 243 -3.89 13.25 -21.23
CA ASN A 243 -2.74 12.34 -21.18
C ASN A 243 -1.66 12.90 -20.25
N PRO A 244 -0.90 12.04 -19.56
CA PRO A 244 0.12 12.48 -18.62
C PRO A 244 1.27 13.17 -19.35
N ARG A 245 1.70 14.34 -18.86
CA ARG A 245 2.89 15.02 -19.38
C ARG A 245 4.17 14.36 -18.90
N LYS A 246 5.23 14.44 -19.70
CA LYS A 246 6.56 13.99 -19.27
C LYS A 246 7.05 14.87 -18.12
N MET A 247 7.35 14.27 -16.97
CA MET A 247 7.83 14.98 -15.78
C MET A 247 9.27 15.53 -15.87
N THR A 248 9.89 15.54 -17.05
CA THR A 248 11.32 15.86 -17.23
C THR A 248 11.70 17.28 -16.76
N ASN A 249 10.72 18.15 -16.45
CA ASN A 249 10.93 19.55 -16.07
C ASN A 249 10.40 19.95 -14.69
N VAL A 250 9.88 19.05 -13.85
CA VAL A 250 9.46 19.43 -12.47
C VAL A 250 10.64 19.30 -11.50
N LYS A 251 11.75 20.00 -11.78
CA LYS A 251 12.84 20.17 -10.81
C LYS A 251 12.59 21.44 -10.00
N THR A 252 12.32 21.25 -8.71
CA THR A 252 12.81 22.10 -7.62
C THR A 252 12.41 23.59 -7.67
N GLU A 253 11.14 23.92 -7.43
CA GLU A 253 10.75 25.27 -6.98
C GLU A 253 9.97 25.29 -5.66
N GLN A 254 9.97 24.19 -4.90
CA GLN A 254 9.32 24.14 -3.59
C GLN A 254 10.23 23.55 -2.50
N VAL A 255 11.33 24.23 -2.18
CA VAL A 255 11.91 24.27 -0.82
C VAL A 255 12.65 25.62 -0.63
N THR A 256 11.92 26.73 -0.63
CA THR A 256 12.35 27.94 0.10
C THR A 256 11.12 28.75 0.51
N GLN A 257 10.48 28.36 1.60
CA GLN A 257 9.76 29.27 2.50
C GLN A 257 9.99 28.81 3.93
#